data_AF-A0A091TVB8-F1
#
_entry.id   AF-A0A091TVB8-F1
#
_cell.length_a   1.000
_cell.length_b   1.000
_cell.length_c   1.000
_cell.angle_alpha   90.00
_cell.angle_beta   90.00
_cell.angle_gamma   90.00
#
_symmetry.space_group_name_H-M   'P 1'
#
loop_
_entity.id
_entity.type
_entity.pdbx_description
1 polymer ?
#
loop_
_entity_poly.entity_id
_entity_poly.type
_entity_poly.pdbx_seq_one_letter_code
_entity_poly.pdbx_strand_id
1 'polypeptide(L)' 'AGGWSPLDSNEQQWLQVDLGDRVEIVAVATQGRYGSSDWVTSYTLMFSDTGRNWKQYRQDDTIW' A
#
# COMPACT_ATOMS: atom_id res chain seq x y z
N ALA A 1 -10.32 8.47 17.26
CA ALA A 1 -10.30 7.88 15.90
C ALA A 1 -8.85 7.64 15.51
N GLY A 2 -8.52 6.45 15.02
CA GLY A 2 -7.16 6.05 14.60
C GLY A 2 -7.07 5.86 13.09
N GLY A 3 -5.84 5.90 12.57
CA GLY A 3 -5.53 5.75 11.15
C GLY A 3 -4.16 6.35 10.85
N TRP A 4 -3.60 6.00 9.69
CA TRP A 4 -2.41 6.65 9.16
C TRP A 4 -2.85 7.82 8.26
N SER A 5 -2.19 8.97 8.39
CA SER A 5 -2.35 10.11 7.50
C SER A 5 -0.98 10.75 7.32
N PRO A 6 -0.53 11.01 6.09
CA PRO A 6 0.68 11.78 5.87
C PRO A 6 0.45 13.26 6.24
N LEU A 7 1.54 14.01 6.34
CA LEU A 7 1.48 15.47 6.54
C LEU A 7 0.95 16.17 5.27
N ASP A 8 1.47 15.78 4.11
CA ASP A 8 1.07 16.32 2.81
C ASP A 8 0.20 15.31 2.06
N SER A 9 -0.91 15.78 1.47
CA SER A 9 -1.80 14.95 0.64
C SER A 9 -1.32 14.96 -0.82
N ASN A 10 -0.28 14.19 -1.11
CA ASN A 10 0.27 14.02 -2.46
C ASN A 10 0.65 12.55 -2.76
N GLU A 11 0.97 12.28 -4.02
CA GLU A 11 1.26 10.92 -4.52
C GLU A 11 2.65 10.39 -4.10
N GLN A 12 3.46 11.20 -3.41
CA GLN A 12 4.81 10.83 -2.99
C GLN A 12 4.87 10.23 -1.58
N GLN A 13 3.73 10.12 -0.90
CA GLN A 13 3.63 9.53 0.44
C GLN A 13 3.36 8.04 0.38
N TRP A 14 3.84 7.29 1.37
CA TRP A 14 3.71 5.84 1.40
C TRP A 14 3.75 5.31 2.83
N LEU A 15 3.19 4.11 3.01
CA LEU A 15 3.24 3.34 4.25
C LEU A 15 4.02 2.04 3.98
N GLN A 16 5.17 1.87 4.64
CA GLN A 16 5.90 0.59 4.61
C GLN A 16 5.33 -0.37 5.64
N VAL A 17 5.23 -1.64 5.26
CA VAL A 17 5.09 -2.75 6.20
C VAL A 17 6.25 -3.71 5.97
N ASP A 18 7.07 -3.91 7.01
CA ASP A 18 8.11 -4.95 7.02
C ASP A 18 7.53 -6.21 7.68
N LEU A 19 7.55 -7.32 6.94
CA LEU A 19 6.97 -8.59 7.34
C LEU A 19 8.01 -9.52 8.00
N GLY A 20 9.27 -9.10 8.09
CA GLY A 20 10.39 -9.84 8.68
C GLY A 20 10.95 -10.92 7.76
N ASP A 21 10.09 -11.82 7.29
CA ASP A 21 10.44 -12.92 6.38
C ASP A 21 9.74 -12.79 5.02
N ARG A 22 10.25 -13.51 4.02
CA ARG A 22 9.62 -13.58 2.69
C ARG A 22 8.29 -14.33 2.79
N VAL A 23 7.20 -13.62 2.51
CA VAL A 23 5.84 -14.16 2.54
C VAL A 23 5.10 -13.88 1.23
N GLU A 24 4.14 -14.74 0.92
CA GLU A 24 3.22 -14.54 -0.20
C GLU A 24 2.06 -13.62 0.22
N ILE A 25 1.87 -12.53 -0.52
CA ILE A 25 0.75 -11.60 -0.31
C ILE A 25 -0.27 -11.83 -1.42
N VAL A 26 -1.47 -12.26 -1.05
CA VAL A 26 -2.56 -12.58 -2.01
C VAL A 26 -3.63 -11.48 -2.10
N ALA A 27 -3.72 -10.61 -1.09
CA ALA A 27 -4.72 -9.55 -1.04
C ALA A 27 -4.27 -8.39 -0.15
N VAL A 28 -4.80 -7.20 -0.43
CA VAL A 28 -4.64 -5.98 0.40
C VAL A 28 -6.03 -5.40 0.65
N ALA A 29 -6.35 -5.12 1.91
CA ALA A 29 -7.56 -4.41 2.30
C ALA A 29 -7.19 -3.01 2.80
N THR A 30 -7.90 -1.99 2.34
CA THR A 30 -7.71 -0.60 2.76
C THR A 30 -8.88 -0.15 3.63
N GLN A 31 -8.60 0.71 4.62
CA GLN A 31 -9.63 1.30 5.47
C GLN A 31 -9.33 2.79 5.66
N GLY A 32 -10.31 3.64 5.37
CA GLY A 32 -10.24 5.07 5.66
C GLY A 32 -10.42 5.37 7.15
N ARG A 33 -10.17 6.62 7.53
CA ARG A 33 -10.32 7.03 8.93
C ARG A 33 -11.80 7.30 9.25
N TYR A 34 -12.29 6.63 10.31
CA TYR A 34 -13.69 6.79 10.73
C TYR A 34 -14.02 8.24 11.10
N GLY A 35 -15.13 8.75 10.54
CA GLY A 35 -15.61 10.11 10.80
C GLY A 35 -14.82 11.22 10.08
N SER A 36 -13.97 10.87 9.11
CA SER A 36 -13.30 11.84 8.24
C SER A 36 -13.46 11.51 6.76
N SER A 37 -13.01 12.45 5.91
CA SER A 37 -12.89 12.30 4.47
C SER A 37 -11.56 11.66 4.04
N ASP A 38 -10.76 11.15 4.98
CA ASP A 38 -9.44 10.59 4.71
C ASP A 38 -9.58 9.15 4.20
N TRP A 39 -9.88 9.03 2.90
CA TRP A 39 -10.03 7.77 2.19
C TRP A 39 -9.07 7.74 1.00
N VAL A 40 -8.25 6.70 0.94
CA VAL A 40 -7.41 6.42 -0.24
C VAL A 40 -8.28 5.72 -1.28
N THR A 41 -8.42 6.33 -2.46
CA THR A 41 -9.27 5.83 -3.55
C THR A 41 -8.49 5.05 -4.61
N SER A 42 -7.19 5.31 -4.75
CA SER A 42 -6.27 4.58 -5.61
C SER A 42 -4.89 4.54 -4.96
N TYR A 43 -4.11 3.50 -5.27
CA TYR A 43 -2.76 3.34 -4.76
C TYR A 43 -1.87 2.57 -5.73
N THR A 44 -0.57 2.82 -5.65
CA THR A 44 0.46 1.97 -6.28
C THR A 44 1.00 1.01 -5.22
N LEU A 45 0.98 -0.29 -5.50
CA LEU A 45 1.61 -1.28 -4.63
C LEU A 45 3.05 -1.51 -5.09
N MET A 46 4.00 -1.30 -4.17
CA MET A 46 5.41 -1.61 -4.37
C MET A 46 5.80 -2.76 -3.42
N PHE A 47 6.68 -3.66 -3.86
CA PHE A 47 7.20 -4.76 -3.03
C PHE A 47 8.72 -4.92 -3.17
N SER A 48 9.36 -5.46 -2.14
CA SER A 48 10.80 -5.76 -2.12
C SER A 48 11.13 -6.89 -1.15
N ASP A 49 11.98 -7.83 -1.55
CA ASP A 49 12.56 -8.84 -0.66
C ASP A 49 13.78 -8.31 0.13
N THR A 50 14.23 -7.07 -0.15
CA THR A 50 15.49 -6.52 0.39
C THR A 50 15.33 -5.18 1.09
N GLY A 51 14.15 -4.56 1.03
CA GLY A 51 13.88 -3.20 1.49
C GLY A 51 14.59 -2.08 0.70
N ARG A 52 15.42 -2.42 -0.30
CA ARG A 52 16.20 -1.45 -1.09
C ARG A 52 15.71 -1.35 -2.53
N ASN A 53 15.54 -2.49 -3.19
CA ASN A 53 15.11 -2.55 -4.58
C ASN A 53 13.61 -2.81 -4.64
N TRP A 54 12.83 -1.77 -4.88
CA TRP A 54 11.37 -1.83 -4.94
C TRP A 54 10.89 -2.04 -6.36
N LYS A 55 9.93 -2.96 -6.52
CA LYS A 55 9.26 -3.24 -7.79
C LYS A 55 7.79 -2.88 -7.66
N GLN A 56 7.24 -2.30 -8.71
CA GLN A 56 5.81 -2.03 -8.79
C GLN A 56 5.07 -3.33 -9.11
N TYR A 57 4.04 -3.63 -8.31
CA TYR A 57 3.07 -4.65 -8.68
C TYR A 57 2.25 -4.14 -9.86
N ARG A 58 2.24 -4.90 -10.93
CA ARG A 58 1.36 -4.70 -12.08
C ARG A 58 0.44 -5.90 -12.13
N GLN A 59 -0.86 -5.63 -12.07
CA GLN A 59 -1.84 -6.65 -12.37
C GLN A 59 -1.74 -6.91 -13.86
N ASP A 60 -1.22 -8.08 -14.25
CA ASP A 60 -1.33 -8.52 -15.63
C ASP A 60 -2.80 -8.89 -15.88
N ASP A 61 -3.42 -8.30 -16.91
CA ASP A 61 -4.81 -8.52 -17.34
C ASP A 61 -5.08 -9.94 -17.87
N THR A 62 -4.29 -10.95 -17.45
CA THR A 62 -4.49 -12.34 -17.85
C THR A 62 -5.65 -12.92 -17.04
N ILE A 63 -6.86 -12.65 -17.51
CA ILE A 63 -8.08 -13.35 -17.11
C ILE A 63 -7.97 -14.76 -17.71
N TRP A 64 -7.81 -15.77 -16.87
CA TRP A 64 -7.92 -17.18 -17.27
C TRP A 64 -9.37 -17.54 -17.60
#